data_AF-A0A9D6TNS4-F1
#
_entry.id   AF-A0A9D6TNS4-F1
#
_cell.length_a   1.000
_cell.length_b   1.000
_cell.length_c   1.000
_cell.angle_alpha   90.00
_cell.angle_beta   90.00
_cell.angle_gamma   90.00
#
_symmetry.space_group_name_H-M   'P 1'
#
loop_
_entity.id
_entity.type
_entity.pdbx_description
1 polymer ?
#
loop_
_entity_poly.entity_id
_entity_poly.type
_entity_poly.pdbx_seq_one_letter_code
_entity_poly.pdbx_strand_id
1 'polypeptide(L)'
;MKAIQRGAIAPARVIAVTLNAKGRVVRRAIAPGTVRRRQAAACRAGVAGVREQLGLSQQELADLLGISRRTLENWEQGRREPTGAAKVLLRVAATHPDVVLKAVA
;
A
#
# COMPACT_ATOMS: atom_id res chain seq x y z
N MET A 1 20.66 26.76 23.84
CA MET A 1 19.96 25.45 23.96
C MET A 1 18.50 25.71 24.26
N LYS A 2 17.54 25.30 23.42
CA LYS A 2 16.09 25.46 23.71
C LYS A 2 15.52 24.15 24.24
N ALA A 3 15.02 24.19 25.48
CA ALA A 3 14.36 23.07 26.14
C ALA A 3 13.02 22.75 25.46
N ILE A 4 12.77 21.46 25.21
CA ILE A 4 11.48 20.95 24.76
C ILE A 4 10.56 20.90 25.99
N GLN A 5 9.44 21.62 25.98
CA GLN A 5 8.48 21.62 27.08
C GLN A 5 7.80 20.25 27.25
N ARG A 6 7.63 19.79 28.51
CA ARG A 6 6.89 18.57 28.87
C ARG A 6 5.49 18.63 28.27
N GLY A 7 5.13 17.63 27.45
CA GLY A 7 3.84 17.52 26.77
C GLY A 7 3.91 17.66 25.24
N ALA A 8 5.04 18.12 24.69
CA ALA A 8 5.26 18.06 23.24
C ALA A 8 5.55 16.61 22.82
N ILE A 9 4.55 15.91 22.26
CA ILE A 9 4.79 14.66 21.53
C ILE A 9 5.79 15.01 20.41
N ALA A 10 7.01 14.48 20.49
CA ALA A 10 7.97 14.62 19.41
C ALA A 10 7.28 14.22 18.10
N PRO A 11 7.36 15.00 17.02
CA PRO A 11 6.63 14.69 15.80
C PRO A 11 7.03 13.29 15.36
N ALA A 12 6.06 12.38 15.24
CA ALA A 12 6.28 11.02 14.78
C ALA A 12 7.13 11.08 13.49
N ARG A 13 8.37 10.61 13.55
CA ARG A 13 9.32 10.73 12.44
C ARG A 13 8.97 9.64 11.43
N VAL A 14 8.07 9.93 10.50
CA VAL A 14 7.75 8.95 9.45
C VAL A 14 8.96 8.81 8.53
N ILE A 15 9.35 7.58 8.23
CA ILE A 15 10.48 7.26 7.37
C ILE A 15 9.94 6.88 5.99
N ALA A 16 10.27 7.67 4.97
CA ALA A 16 10.14 7.26 3.58
C ALA A 16 11.29 6.31 3.24
N VAL A 17 10.93 5.14 2.72
CA VAL A 17 11.87 4.18 2.13
C VAL A 17 11.81 4.39 0.62
N THR A 18 12.95 4.71 0.01
CA THR A 18 13.08 4.89 -1.45
C THR A 18 14.28 4.09 -1.96
N LEU A 19 14.34 3.84 -3.27
CA LEU A 19 15.53 3.31 -3.91
C LEU A 19 16.37 4.47 -4.47
N ASN A 20 17.69 4.37 -4.40
CA ASN A 20 18.57 5.27 -5.15
C ASN A 20 18.80 4.74 -6.57
N ALA A 21 19.54 5.49 -7.39
CA ALA A 21 19.88 5.11 -8.77
C ALA A 21 20.63 3.76 -8.89
N LYS A 22 21.20 3.24 -7.80
CA LYS A 22 21.88 1.94 -7.73
C LYS A 22 20.99 0.84 -7.11
N GLY A 23 19.69 1.09 -6.94
CA GLY A 23 18.74 0.13 -6.36
C GLY A 23 18.90 -0.10 -4.85
N ARG A 24 19.72 0.69 -4.14
CA ARG A 24 19.89 0.56 -2.68
C ARG A 24 18.79 1.29 -1.93
N VAL A 25 18.34 0.70 -0.83
CA VAL A 25 17.37 1.29 0.09
C VAL A 25 17.96 2.51 0.77
N VAL A 26 17.27 3.64 0.64
CA VAL A 26 17.55 4.90 1.33
C VAL A 26 16.36 5.25 2.22
N ARG A 27 16.65 5.75 3.43
CA ARG A 27 15.66 6.14 4.43
C ARG A 27 15.71 7.65 4.62
N ARG A 28 14.57 8.34 4.48
CA ARG A 28 14.46 9.80 4.68
C ARG A 28 13.31 10.13 5.63
N ALA A 29 13.54 11.02 6.57
CA ALA A 29 12.48 11.55 7.43
C ALA A 29 11.52 12.43 6.60
N ILE A 30 10.22 12.20 6.75
CA ILE A 30 9.17 12.98 6.10
C ILE A 30 8.12 13.44 7.10
N ALA A 31 7.42 14.54 6.77
CA ALA A 31 6.33 15.03 7.58
C ALA A 31 5.15 14.03 7.58
N PRO A 32 4.54 13.73 8.73
CA PRO A 32 3.42 12.79 8.82
C PRO A 32 2.24 13.10 7.88
N GLY A 33 1.95 14.39 7.68
CA GLY A 33 0.85 14.83 6.81
C GLY A 33 1.01 14.41 5.34
N THR A 34 2.25 14.27 4.86
CA THR A 34 2.56 13.85 3.48
C THR A 34 2.15 12.39 3.23
N VAL A 35 2.24 11.54 4.24
CA VAL A 35 1.97 10.09 4.14
C VAL A 35 0.47 9.84 3.99
N ARG A 36 -0.34 10.51 4.81
CA ARG A 36 -1.81 10.39 4.78
C ARG A 36 -2.38 10.75 3.40
N ARG A 37 -1.90 11.84 2.78
CA ARG A 37 -2.36 12.27 1.44
C ARG A 37 -2.03 11.26 0.34
N ARG A 38 -0.83 10.66 0.37
CA ARG A 38 -0.41 9.65 -0.61
C ARG A 38 -1.13 8.31 -0.45
N GLN A 39 -1.52 7.94 0.77
CA GLN A 39 -2.28 6.70 1.01
C GLN A 39 -3.74 6.83 0.53
N ALA A 40 -4.36 8.01 0.70
CA ALA A 40 -5.72 8.25 0.23
C ALA A 40 -5.85 8.25 -1.32
N ALA A 41 -4.83 8.71 -2.04
CA ALA A 41 -4.85 8.73 -3.51
C ALA A 41 -4.59 7.36 -4.18
N ALA A 42 -4.34 6.30 -3.39
CA ALA A 42 -3.82 5.01 -3.87
C ALA A 42 -4.77 4.16 -4.71
N CYS A 43 -6.08 4.41 -4.69
CA CYS A 43 -7.05 3.58 -5.38
C CYS A 43 -8.08 4.47 -6.06
N ARG A 44 -7.78 5.02 -7.24
CA ARG A 44 -8.85 5.62 -8.07
C ARG A 44 -9.80 4.57 -8.65
N ALA A 45 -9.33 3.34 -8.84
CA ALA A 45 -10.10 2.23 -9.42
C ALA A 45 -10.68 1.24 -8.38
N GLY A 46 -10.41 1.43 -7.08
CA GLY A 46 -10.78 0.46 -6.03
C GLY A 46 -10.07 -0.90 -6.18
N VAL A 47 -10.40 -1.87 -5.33
CA VAL A 47 -9.80 -3.22 -5.38
C VAL A 47 -10.32 -4.01 -6.59
N ALA A 48 -11.61 -3.87 -6.91
CA ALA A 48 -12.23 -4.55 -8.05
C ALA A 48 -11.61 -4.16 -9.38
N GLY A 49 -11.30 -2.87 -9.58
CA GLY A 49 -10.65 -2.41 -10.82
C GLY A 49 -9.24 -2.99 -11.00
N VAL A 50 -8.49 -3.18 -9.91
CA VAL A 50 -7.17 -3.85 -9.97
C VAL A 50 -7.33 -5.30 -10.38
N ARG A 51 -8.32 -6.01 -9.80
CA ARG A 51 -8.62 -7.40 -10.16
C ARG A 51 -8.97 -7.55 -11.64
N GLU A 52 -9.86 -6.69 -12.13
CA GLU A 52 -10.33 -6.70 -13.52
C GLU A 52 -9.21 -6.38 -14.50
N GLN A 53 -8.33 -5.43 -14.16
CA GLN A 53 -7.13 -5.11 -14.95
C GLN A 53 -6.19 -6.33 -15.10
N LEU A 54 -6.12 -7.19 -14.09
CA LEU A 54 -5.32 -8.41 -14.11
C LEU A 54 -6.02 -9.59 -14.79
N GLY A 55 -7.31 -9.46 -15.14
CA GLY A 55 -8.08 -10.55 -15.73
C GLY A 55 -8.38 -11.70 -14.77
N LEU A 56 -8.34 -11.46 -13.45
CA LEU A 56 -8.50 -12.49 -12.42
C LEU A 56 -9.93 -12.56 -11.88
N SER A 57 -10.34 -13.76 -11.48
CA SER A 57 -11.48 -13.97 -10.60
C SER A 57 -11.18 -13.49 -9.18
N GLN A 58 -12.22 -13.37 -8.35
CA GLN A 58 -12.05 -13.03 -6.94
C GLN A 58 -11.25 -14.09 -6.18
N GLN A 59 -11.38 -15.36 -6.54
CA GLN A 59 -10.64 -16.43 -5.88
C GLN A 59 -9.15 -16.34 -6.23
N GLU A 60 -8.81 -16.19 -7.51
CA GLU A 60 -7.41 -16.10 -7.94
C GLU A 60 -6.68 -14.89 -7.36
N LEU A 61 -7.33 -13.71 -7.30
CA LEU A 61 -6.70 -12.56 -6.65
C LEU A 61 -6.58 -12.76 -5.13
N ALA A 62 -7.54 -13.43 -4.48
CA ALA A 62 -7.45 -13.72 -3.07
C ALA A 62 -6.28 -14.67 -2.75
N ASP A 63 -6.10 -15.71 -3.58
CA ASP A 63 -5.00 -16.67 -3.47
C ASP A 63 -3.65 -15.98 -3.71
N LEU A 64 -3.57 -15.12 -4.73
CA LEU A 64 -2.39 -14.31 -5.04
C LEU A 64 -1.98 -13.41 -3.86
N LEU A 65 -2.95 -12.85 -3.15
CA LEU A 65 -2.72 -11.97 -1.99
C LEU A 65 -2.56 -12.74 -0.68
N GLY A 66 -2.78 -14.06 -0.67
CA GLY A 66 -2.74 -14.89 0.54
C GLY A 66 -3.85 -14.56 1.55
N ILE A 67 -5.04 -14.19 1.07
CA ILE A 67 -6.20 -13.84 1.90
C ILE A 67 -7.43 -14.67 1.52
N SER A 68 -8.46 -14.66 2.37
CA SER A 68 -9.73 -15.31 2.01
C SER A 68 -10.49 -14.53 0.91
N ARG A 69 -11.24 -15.24 0.06
CA ARG A 69 -12.18 -14.62 -0.91
C ARG A 69 -13.16 -13.66 -0.22
N ARG A 70 -13.61 -14.01 0.99
CA ARG A 70 -14.48 -13.17 1.83
C ARG A 70 -13.81 -11.84 2.19
N THR A 71 -12.52 -11.84 2.49
CA THR A 71 -11.74 -10.62 2.77
C THR A 71 -11.69 -9.74 1.52
N LEU A 72 -11.38 -10.32 0.37
CA LEU A 72 -11.34 -9.60 -0.90
C LEU A 72 -12.71 -8.99 -1.24
N GLU A 73 -13.78 -9.77 -1.10
CA GLU A 73 -15.16 -9.32 -1.32
C GLU A 73 -15.52 -8.12 -0.43
N ASN A 74 -15.18 -8.17 0.87
CA ASN A 74 -15.41 -7.06 1.78
C ASN A 74 -14.65 -5.79 1.37
N TRP A 75 -13.48 -5.92 0.73
CA TRP A 75 -12.73 -4.79 0.18
C TRP A 75 -13.35 -4.24 -1.09
N GLU A 76 -13.73 -5.11 -2.03
CA GLU A 76 -14.35 -4.70 -3.30
C GLU A 76 -15.70 -4.00 -3.07
N GLN A 77 -16.47 -4.44 -2.07
CA GLN A 77 -17.75 -3.84 -1.68
C GLN A 77 -17.61 -2.63 -0.75
N GLY A 78 -16.38 -2.24 -0.36
CA GLY A 78 -16.12 -1.09 0.51
C GLY A 78 -16.55 -1.26 1.97
N ARG A 79 -16.94 -2.47 2.41
CA ARG A 79 -17.27 -2.74 3.84
C ARG A 79 -16.04 -2.66 4.74
N ARG A 80 -14.87 -2.94 4.17
CA ARG A 80 -13.56 -2.82 4.81
C ARG A 80 -12.58 -2.24 3.79
N GLU A 81 -11.51 -1.62 4.27
CA GLU A 81 -10.40 -1.21 3.40
C GLU A 81 -9.18 -2.12 3.58
N PRO A 82 -8.39 -2.35 2.52
CA PRO A 82 -7.05 -2.91 2.68
C PRO A 82 -6.19 -1.97 3.53
N THR A 83 -5.25 -2.52 4.28
CA THR A 83 -4.36 -1.75 5.16
C THR A 83 -2.90 -2.18 4.97
N GLY A 84 -1.97 -1.34 5.43
CA GLY A 84 -0.54 -1.67 5.48
C GLY A 84 0.01 -2.22 4.16
N ALA A 85 0.56 -3.43 4.21
CA ALA A 85 1.16 -4.12 3.08
C ALA A 85 0.17 -4.38 1.92
N ALA A 86 -1.10 -4.67 2.21
CA ALA A 86 -2.10 -4.97 1.17
C ALA A 86 -2.33 -3.75 0.25
N LYS A 87 -2.42 -2.54 0.81
CA LYS A 87 -2.51 -1.29 0.02
C LYS A 87 -1.30 -1.09 -0.89
N VAL A 88 -0.10 -1.44 -0.42
CA VAL A 88 1.12 -1.34 -1.21
C VAL A 88 1.12 -2.38 -2.33
N LEU A 89 0.79 -3.63 -2.02
CA LEU A 89 0.76 -4.72 -2.99
C LEU A 89 -0.28 -4.49 -4.08
N LEU A 90 -1.49 -4.05 -3.74
CA LEU A 90 -2.53 -3.68 -4.72
C LEU A 90 -2.07 -2.54 -5.64
N ARG A 91 -1.31 -1.57 -5.12
CA ARG A 91 -0.72 -0.51 -5.95
C ARG A 91 0.35 -1.06 -6.88
N VAL A 92 1.20 -1.98 -6.40
CA VAL A 92 2.20 -2.64 -7.25
C VAL A 92 1.49 -3.42 -8.35
N ALA A 93 0.45 -4.19 -8.03
CA ALA A 93 -0.33 -4.95 -8.99
C ALA A 93 -0.99 -4.06 -10.05
N ALA A 94 -1.51 -2.89 -9.66
CA ALA A 94 -2.08 -1.91 -10.59
C ALA A 94 -1.04 -1.27 -11.53
N THR A 95 0.21 -1.08 -11.07
CA THR A 95 1.26 -0.34 -11.80
C THR A 95 2.17 -1.27 -12.61
N HIS A 96 2.43 -2.47 -12.09
CA HIS A 96 3.36 -3.47 -12.62
C HIS A 96 2.73 -4.86 -12.53
N PRO A 97 1.67 -5.13 -13.32
CA PRO A 97 0.93 -6.39 -13.26
C PRO A 97 1.82 -7.60 -13.58
N ASP A 98 2.79 -7.45 -14.47
CA ASP A 98 3.72 -8.50 -14.87
C ASP A 98 4.60 -9.00 -13.71
N VAL A 99 5.03 -8.09 -12.82
CA VAL A 99 5.86 -8.42 -11.67
C VAL A 99 5.10 -9.28 -10.67
N VAL A 100 3.83 -8.93 -10.44
CA VAL A 100 3.00 -9.64 -9.46
C VAL A 100 2.62 -11.02 -9.99
N LEU A 101 2.23 -11.15 -11.26
CA LEU A 101 1.90 -12.44 -11.86
C LEU A 101 3.10 -13.39 -11.91
N LYS A 102 4.32 -12.90 -12.17
CA LYS A 102 5.55 -13.71 -12.14
C LYS A 102 5.93 -14.18 -10.74
N ALA A 103 5.55 -13.45 -9.68
CA ALA A 103 5.93 -13.81 -8.31
C ALA A 103 5.15 -15.02 -7.77
N VAL A 104 4.08 -15.44 -8.45
CA VAL A 104 3.16 -16.51 -8.04
C VAL A 104 3.23 -17.73 -8.97
N ALA A 105 3.91 -17.59 -10.12
CA ALA A 105 4.19 -18.68 -11.05
C ALA A 105 5.38 -19.53 -10.57
#